data_AF-A0A182PAQ1-F1
#
_entry.id   AF-A0A182PAQ1-F1
#
_cell.length_a   1.000
_cell.length_b   1.000
_cell.length_c   1.000
_cell.angle_alpha   90.00
_cell.angle_beta   90.00
_cell.angle_gamma   90.00
#
_symmetry.space_group_name_H-M   'P 1'
#
loop_
_entity.id
_entity.type
_entity.pdbx_description
1 polymer ?
#
loop_
_entity_poly.entity_id
_entity_poly.type
_entity_poly.pdbx_seq_one_letter_code
_entity_poly.pdbx_strand_id
1 'polypeptide(L)'
;MSELIEARREQAIREYECMKHLKLFTDDEIQSIKNKRHYHEYKIERRTKHLADFINYIAYETNLFHLLLKRRQKLHIRAEWVSLEKSIHNRVRVLYRRAMARFASEYRVWIHFLQYCKMRRFFNDGSRVLDQMLGYHGDKPKAWLCAIDWEYRQAQNMARAKHFTLRGLQRHPESRDLCLSFISIQMSEGKKIVEKAESEGKDAVKQNNPELSKALQMAHVVYKNFEHKDVQFFKELLSELKQFCPLSNALAREAVNEMRETLADKEEMWNLLAKLLLEGDAFVSEVETKSGERLGKCLEIYQEALDRLPTKKMHSYCIDTMLEINSVEEPAGDQKAKRKALAGAFKRALVAELLEEDKLLQYLKLLLHNVNPKDELVMSVIDKGLEQYPGSVDIWSSYLRYQTYKAVEIDEMERTFCKALKTLPDGVSRLPLWKLLFQYYNSRPALHGKLSQLFQRAIEQEPEISHHFQPLYLDYLMSVSGENVAKVRGEYQRLVKQYTTSLELHTKMVSVEASATPPDVNEWRKCYENMTLIFGKQDPSIWLQYVQFERDHGKAQHMQSLYERAKASLDEESFATFMPEYEIIRNPYLVRY
;
A
#
# COMPACT_ATOMS: atom_id res chain seq x y z
N MET A 1 -32.32 38.20 -23.04
CA MET A 1 -31.87 36.78 -23.11
C MET A 1 -31.81 36.29 -24.56
N SER A 2 -32.82 36.56 -25.40
CA SER A 2 -32.82 36.18 -26.83
C SER A 2 -31.70 36.86 -27.65
N GLU A 3 -31.54 38.17 -27.49
CA GLU A 3 -30.56 38.98 -28.25
C GLU A 3 -29.10 38.49 -28.10
N LEU A 4 -28.71 38.02 -26.91
CA LEU A 4 -27.36 37.53 -26.63
C LEU A 4 -27.10 36.15 -27.28
N ILE A 5 -28.14 35.34 -27.42
CA ILE A 5 -28.10 34.03 -28.09
C ILE A 5 -28.05 34.26 -29.61
N GLU A 6 -28.81 35.22 -30.12
CA GLU A 6 -28.83 35.61 -31.53
C GLU A 6 -27.48 36.21 -31.98
N ALA A 7 -26.87 37.10 -31.20
CA ALA A 7 -25.54 37.63 -31.49
C ALA A 7 -24.44 36.54 -31.54
N ARG A 8 -24.53 35.51 -30.68
CA ARG A 8 -23.59 34.37 -30.72
C ARG A 8 -23.84 33.46 -31.91
N ARG A 9 -25.11 33.30 -32.31
CA ARG A 9 -25.49 32.57 -33.51
C ARG A 9 -24.89 33.24 -34.74
N GLU A 10 -24.98 34.57 -34.84
CA GLU A 10 -24.39 35.36 -35.94
C GLU A 10 -22.87 35.20 -36.04
N GLN A 11 -22.17 35.23 -34.90
CA GLN A 11 -20.72 34.98 -34.85
C GLN A 11 -20.32 33.57 -35.29
N ALA A 12 -21.20 32.58 -35.08
CA ALA A 12 -20.97 31.19 -35.47
C ALA A 12 -21.33 30.88 -36.94
N ILE A 13 -21.99 31.80 -37.67
CA ILE A 13 -22.39 31.57 -39.08
C ILE A 13 -21.17 31.27 -39.95
N ARG A 14 -20.11 32.08 -39.80
CA ARG A 14 -18.84 31.88 -40.52
C ARG A 14 -18.21 30.52 -40.22
N GLU A 15 -18.36 29.99 -39.01
CA GLU A 15 -17.85 28.65 -38.67
C GLU A 15 -18.57 27.55 -39.43
N TYR A 16 -19.90 27.64 -39.54
CA TYR A 16 -20.71 26.63 -40.23
C TYR A 16 -20.47 26.66 -41.75
N GLU A 17 -20.31 27.85 -42.32
CA GLU A 17 -19.92 28.02 -43.72
C GLU A 17 -18.55 27.37 -43.97
N CYS A 18 -17.58 27.60 -43.09
CA CYS A 18 -16.27 26.92 -43.17
C CYS A 18 -16.39 25.39 -43.08
N MET A 19 -17.20 24.86 -42.14
CA MET A 19 -17.42 23.42 -42.00
C MET A 19 -18.02 22.79 -43.28
N LYS A 20 -18.93 23.51 -43.93
CA LYS A 20 -19.58 23.11 -45.19
C LYS A 20 -18.61 23.19 -46.38
N HIS A 21 -17.90 24.31 -46.53
CA HIS A 21 -16.96 24.52 -47.64
C HIS A 21 -15.80 23.52 -47.63
N LEU A 22 -15.28 23.18 -46.45
CA LEU A 22 -14.23 22.18 -46.29
C LEU A 22 -14.76 20.73 -46.37
N LYS A 23 -16.08 20.52 -46.60
CA LYS A 23 -16.74 19.21 -46.63
C LYS A 23 -16.42 18.35 -45.39
N LEU A 24 -16.18 19.00 -44.25
CA LEU A 24 -15.86 18.32 -42.98
C LEU A 24 -17.12 17.74 -42.34
N PHE A 25 -18.28 18.35 -42.61
CA PHE A 25 -19.58 17.94 -42.10
C PHE A 25 -20.63 18.07 -43.21
N THR A 26 -21.62 17.17 -43.19
CA THR A 26 -22.79 17.24 -44.08
C THR A 26 -23.75 18.34 -43.60
N ASP A 27 -24.66 18.78 -44.47
CA ASP A 27 -25.65 19.81 -44.11
C ASP A 27 -26.53 19.37 -42.92
N ASP A 28 -26.90 18.09 -42.85
CA ASP A 28 -27.67 17.51 -41.73
C ASP A 28 -26.87 17.51 -40.42
N GLU A 29 -25.58 17.19 -40.48
CA GLU A 29 -24.69 17.23 -39.31
C GLU A 29 -24.48 18.66 -38.82
N ILE A 30 -24.32 19.63 -39.73
CA ILE A 30 -24.21 21.05 -39.39
C ILE A 30 -25.49 21.53 -38.71
N GLN A 31 -26.67 21.09 -39.19
CA GLN A 31 -27.95 21.41 -38.55
C GLN A 31 -28.07 20.78 -37.16
N SER A 32 -27.61 19.54 -36.99
CA SER A 32 -27.53 18.89 -35.68
C SER A 32 -26.60 19.65 -34.72
N ILE A 33 -25.43 20.11 -35.20
CA ILE A 33 -24.48 20.90 -34.42
C ILE A 33 -25.11 22.24 -33.99
N LYS A 34 -25.82 22.93 -34.90
CA LYS A 34 -26.56 24.17 -34.60
C LYS A 34 -27.59 23.96 -33.50
N ASN A 35 -28.41 22.91 -33.63
CA ASN A 35 -29.46 22.59 -32.66
C ASN A 35 -28.87 22.26 -31.27
N LYS A 36 -27.79 21.46 -31.23
CA LYS A 36 -27.10 21.11 -29.97
C LYS A 36 -26.44 22.32 -29.31
N ARG A 37 -25.77 23.18 -30.08
CA ARG A 37 -25.21 24.44 -29.55
C ARG A 37 -26.30 25.34 -28.98
N HIS A 38 -27.41 25.51 -29.71
CA HIS A 38 -28.55 26.28 -29.25
C HIS A 38 -29.16 25.74 -27.94
N TYR A 39 -29.30 24.41 -27.84
CA TYR A 39 -29.77 23.75 -26.62
C TYR A 39 -28.86 24.03 -25.41
N HIS A 40 -27.55 23.94 -25.59
CA HIS A 40 -26.59 24.24 -24.54
C HIS A 40 -26.56 25.74 -24.16
N GLU A 41 -26.68 26.63 -25.14
CA GLU A 41 -26.77 28.08 -24.89
C GLU A 41 -28.04 28.43 -24.12
N TYR A 42 -29.19 27.85 -24.49
CA TYR A 42 -30.43 28.02 -23.74
C TYR A 42 -30.29 27.54 -22.29
N LYS A 43 -29.66 26.38 -22.06
CA LYS A 43 -29.42 25.85 -20.71
C LYS A 43 -28.58 26.78 -19.84
N ILE A 44 -27.52 27.36 -20.40
CA ILE A 44 -26.62 28.24 -19.67
C ILE A 44 -27.24 29.62 -19.39
N GLU A 45 -28.15 30.09 -20.25
CA GLU A 45 -28.85 31.36 -20.07
C GLU A 45 -30.16 31.24 -19.26
N ARG A 46 -30.45 30.07 -18.67
CA ARG A 46 -31.57 29.90 -17.74
C ARG A 46 -31.45 30.85 -16.54
N ARG A 47 -32.61 31.18 -15.95
CA ARG A 47 -32.70 32.04 -14.74
C ARG A 47 -31.84 31.49 -13.60
N THR A 48 -31.92 30.18 -13.35
CA THR A 48 -31.02 29.46 -12.45
C THR A 48 -29.89 28.85 -13.27
N LYS A 49 -28.66 29.26 -12.96
CA LYS A 49 -27.45 28.80 -13.66
C LYS A 49 -26.82 27.68 -12.85
N HIS A 50 -26.60 26.53 -13.47
CA HIS A 50 -25.92 25.40 -12.84
C HIS A 50 -24.53 25.20 -13.45
N LEU A 51 -23.54 24.86 -12.62
CA LEU A 51 -22.18 24.59 -13.10
C LEU A 51 -22.15 23.39 -14.08
N ALA A 52 -22.99 22.38 -13.85
CA ALA A 52 -23.12 21.22 -14.72
C ALA A 52 -23.46 21.61 -16.18
N ASP A 53 -24.28 22.65 -16.38
CA ASP A 53 -24.63 23.10 -17.74
C ASP A 53 -23.43 23.68 -18.49
N PHE A 54 -22.56 24.43 -17.78
CA PHE A 54 -21.29 24.92 -18.35
C PHE A 54 -20.34 23.78 -18.66
N ILE A 55 -20.17 22.83 -17.74
CA ILE A 55 -19.30 21.65 -17.93
C ILE A 55 -19.77 20.84 -19.14
N ASN A 56 -21.07 20.57 -19.24
CA ASN A 56 -21.65 19.83 -20.36
C ASN A 56 -21.43 20.53 -21.70
N TYR A 57 -21.56 21.87 -21.74
CA TYR A 57 -21.30 22.60 -22.99
C TYR A 57 -19.82 22.61 -23.36
N ILE A 58 -18.93 22.78 -22.38
CA ILE A 58 -17.47 22.72 -22.59
C ILE A 58 -17.07 21.33 -23.10
N ALA A 59 -17.61 20.26 -22.51
CA ALA A 59 -17.38 18.89 -22.95
C ALA A 59 -17.88 18.68 -24.39
N TYR A 60 -19.06 19.18 -24.71
CA TYR A 60 -19.60 19.14 -26.08
C TYR A 60 -18.69 19.84 -27.10
N GLU A 61 -18.27 21.09 -26.84
CA GLU A 61 -17.37 21.81 -27.76
C GLU A 61 -15.99 21.15 -27.89
N THR A 62 -15.49 20.57 -26.80
CA THR A 62 -14.22 19.82 -26.82
C THR A 62 -14.35 18.55 -27.66
N ASN A 63 -15.45 17.81 -27.53
CA ASN A 63 -15.73 16.61 -28.33
C ASN A 63 -15.93 16.95 -29.82
N LEU A 64 -16.63 18.05 -30.11
CA LEU A 64 -16.79 18.56 -31.47
C LEU A 64 -15.44 18.91 -32.09
N PHE A 65 -14.54 19.54 -31.32
CA PHE A 65 -13.19 19.82 -31.77
C PHE A 65 -12.39 18.54 -32.08
N HIS A 66 -12.46 17.51 -31.22
CA HIS A 66 -11.81 16.23 -31.48
C HIS A 66 -12.37 15.53 -32.73
N LEU A 67 -13.68 15.58 -32.96
CA LEU A 67 -14.31 15.05 -34.16
C LEU A 67 -13.81 15.78 -35.42
N LEU A 68 -13.74 17.11 -35.36
CA LEU A 68 -13.21 17.95 -36.43
C LEU A 68 -11.77 17.58 -36.77
N LEU A 69 -10.88 17.45 -35.78
CA LEU A 69 -9.49 17.05 -36.01
C LEU A 69 -9.38 15.68 -36.68
N LYS A 70 -10.14 14.67 -36.21
CA LYS A 70 -10.15 13.33 -36.81
C LYS A 70 -10.59 13.35 -38.27
N ARG A 71 -11.60 14.14 -38.62
CA ARG A 71 -12.09 14.26 -40.00
C ARG A 71 -11.10 15.00 -40.89
N ARG A 72 -10.46 16.04 -40.36
CA ARG A 72 -9.40 16.78 -41.08
C ARG A 72 -8.20 15.90 -41.42
N GLN A 73 -7.81 15.01 -40.50
CA GLN A 73 -6.77 14.00 -40.73
C GLN A 73 -7.17 13.00 -41.82
N LYS A 74 -8.40 12.46 -41.76
CA LYS A 74 -8.91 11.49 -42.76
C LYS A 74 -9.02 12.08 -44.17
N LEU A 75 -9.40 13.34 -44.29
CA LEU A 75 -9.61 14.00 -45.58
C LEU A 75 -8.36 14.73 -46.11
N HIS A 76 -7.23 14.65 -45.39
CA HIS A 76 -5.97 15.32 -45.74
C HIS A 76 -6.09 16.82 -46.05
N ILE A 77 -7.01 17.52 -45.37
CA ILE A 77 -7.31 18.93 -45.64
C ILE A 77 -6.31 19.84 -44.93
N ARG A 78 -5.37 20.40 -45.69
CA ARG A 78 -4.37 21.36 -45.20
C ARG A 78 -4.81 22.83 -45.27
N ALA A 79 -5.94 23.13 -45.90
CA ALA A 79 -6.40 24.50 -46.11
C ALA A 79 -6.66 25.26 -44.79
N GLU A 80 -6.12 26.47 -44.66
CA GLU A 80 -6.26 27.36 -43.50
C GLU A 80 -7.34 28.44 -43.73
N TRP A 81 -8.56 28.04 -44.09
CA TRP A 81 -9.65 29.02 -44.18
C TRP A 81 -10.06 29.44 -42.75
N VAL A 82 -9.49 30.57 -42.30
CA VAL A 82 -9.73 31.30 -41.04
C VAL A 82 -10.02 30.37 -39.84
N SER A 83 -8.99 29.63 -39.46
CA SER A 83 -8.87 28.73 -38.31
C SER A 83 -10.15 28.49 -37.48
N LEU A 84 -11.04 27.65 -38.00
CA LEU A 84 -12.19 27.09 -37.30
C LEU A 84 -11.84 26.59 -35.88
N GLU A 85 -10.64 26.01 -35.76
CA GLU A 85 -10.04 25.54 -34.51
C GLU A 85 -9.90 26.68 -33.47
N LYS A 86 -9.35 27.84 -33.86
CA LYS A 86 -9.22 29.01 -32.96
C LYS A 86 -10.60 29.51 -32.52
N SER A 87 -11.60 29.45 -33.38
CA SER A 87 -12.97 29.88 -33.03
C SER A 87 -13.60 28.99 -31.96
N ILE A 88 -13.49 27.67 -32.12
CA ILE A 88 -13.95 26.71 -31.09
C ILE A 88 -13.16 26.90 -29.78
N HIS A 89 -11.85 27.13 -29.85
CA HIS A 89 -11.03 27.39 -28.66
C HIS A 89 -11.42 28.68 -27.97
N ASN A 90 -11.73 29.73 -28.72
CA ASN A 90 -12.22 30.98 -28.18
C ASN A 90 -13.57 30.80 -27.48
N ARG A 91 -14.49 30.03 -28.07
CA ARG A 91 -15.77 29.69 -27.43
C ARG A 91 -15.55 28.96 -26.11
N VAL A 92 -14.73 27.92 -26.09
CA VAL A 92 -14.41 27.18 -24.87
C VAL A 92 -13.79 28.11 -23.80
N ARG A 93 -12.85 28.98 -24.19
CA ARG A 93 -12.25 29.99 -23.28
C ARG A 93 -13.30 30.94 -22.70
N VAL A 94 -14.22 31.45 -23.52
CA VAL A 94 -15.32 32.32 -23.05
C VAL A 94 -16.23 31.57 -22.09
N LEU A 95 -16.54 30.30 -22.36
CA LEU A 95 -17.35 29.47 -21.46
C LEU A 95 -16.68 29.27 -20.11
N TYR A 96 -15.38 28.96 -20.08
CA TYR A 96 -14.63 28.87 -18.83
C TYR A 96 -14.58 30.21 -18.08
N ARG A 97 -14.30 31.33 -18.75
CA ARG A 97 -14.28 32.66 -18.10
C ARG A 97 -15.62 32.98 -17.45
N ARG A 98 -16.72 32.65 -18.12
CA ARG A 98 -18.08 32.81 -17.57
C ARG A 98 -18.36 31.88 -16.41
N ALA A 99 -17.93 30.62 -16.50
CA ALA A 99 -18.06 29.65 -15.42
C ALA A 99 -17.27 30.09 -14.18
N MET A 100 -16.01 30.48 -14.34
CA MET A 100 -15.14 30.96 -13.26
C MET A 100 -15.66 32.26 -12.63
N ALA A 101 -16.17 33.20 -13.42
CA ALA A 101 -16.75 34.44 -12.89
C ALA A 101 -18.02 34.20 -12.05
N ARG A 102 -18.82 33.18 -12.39
CA ARG A 102 -20.09 32.90 -11.69
C ARG A 102 -19.93 31.91 -10.55
N PHE A 103 -19.09 30.90 -10.71
CA PHE A 103 -18.82 29.84 -9.74
C PHE A 103 -17.39 29.97 -9.22
N ALA A 104 -17.03 31.19 -8.80
CA ALA A 104 -15.66 31.53 -8.40
C ALA A 104 -15.18 30.74 -7.18
N SER A 105 -16.11 30.29 -6.32
CA SER A 105 -15.84 29.43 -5.15
C SER A 105 -15.51 27.98 -5.50
N GLU A 106 -15.68 27.56 -6.76
CA GLU A 106 -15.46 26.17 -7.18
C GLU A 106 -14.05 25.97 -7.72
N TYR A 107 -13.12 25.58 -6.84
CA TYR A 107 -11.69 25.39 -7.18
C TYR A 107 -11.45 24.47 -8.38
N ARG A 108 -12.29 23.43 -8.54
CA ARG A 108 -12.16 22.45 -9.63
C ARG A 108 -12.31 23.09 -11.02
N VAL A 109 -13.11 24.15 -11.15
CA VAL A 109 -13.31 24.84 -12.44
C VAL A 109 -12.02 25.54 -12.88
N TRP A 110 -11.32 26.18 -11.94
CA TRP A 110 -10.05 26.84 -12.20
C TRP A 110 -8.97 25.84 -12.62
N ILE A 111 -8.84 24.72 -11.91
CA ILE A 111 -7.87 23.65 -12.25
C ILE A 111 -8.16 23.06 -13.62
N HIS A 112 -9.43 22.78 -13.93
CA HIS A 112 -9.82 22.24 -15.23
C HIS A 112 -9.51 23.23 -16.37
N PHE A 113 -9.71 24.53 -16.13
CA PHE A 113 -9.31 25.57 -17.09
C PHE A 113 -7.78 25.64 -17.27
N LEU A 114 -6.99 25.58 -16.20
CA LEU A 114 -5.53 25.54 -16.29
C LEU A 114 -5.06 24.30 -17.07
N GLN A 115 -5.63 23.13 -16.80
CA GLN A 115 -5.33 21.91 -17.55
C GLN A 115 -5.66 22.05 -19.05
N TYR A 116 -6.80 22.65 -19.37
CA TYR A 116 -7.17 22.97 -20.75
C TYR A 116 -6.16 23.92 -21.40
N CYS A 117 -5.74 24.98 -20.71
CA CYS A 117 -4.72 25.91 -21.18
C CYS A 117 -3.37 25.21 -21.40
N LYS A 118 -2.99 24.25 -20.54
CA LYS A 118 -1.76 23.45 -20.70
C LYS A 118 -1.83 22.58 -21.95
N MET A 119 -2.94 21.86 -22.13
CA MET A 119 -3.16 20.98 -23.28
C MET A 119 -3.16 21.73 -24.62
N ARG A 120 -3.51 23.03 -24.61
CA ARG A 120 -3.58 23.89 -25.80
C ARG A 120 -2.44 24.92 -25.91
N ARG A 121 -1.47 24.89 -24.99
CA ARG A 121 -0.35 25.84 -24.90
C ARG A 121 -0.78 27.30 -24.78
N PHE A 122 -1.92 27.57 -24.14
CA PHE A 122 -2.40 28.93 -23.83
C PHE A 122 -1.84 29.42 -22.49
N PHE A 123 -0.52 29.50 -22.39
CA PHE A 123 0.16 29.82 -21.13
C PHE A 123 -0.20 31.21 -20.60
N ASN A 124 -0.26 32.21 -21.49
CA ASN A 124 -0.64 33.59 -21.14
C ASN A 124 -2.05 33.71 -20.56
N ASP A 125 -3.01 32.93 -21.06
CA ASP A 125 -4.37 32.94 -20.53
C ASP A 125 -4.45 32.28 -19.16
N GLY A 126 -3.68 31.21 -18.93
CA GLY A 126 -3.54 30.61 -17.61
C GLY A 126 -2.95 31.59 -16.61
N SER A 127 -1.84 32.26 -16.94
CA SER A 127 -1.19 33.23 -16.06
C SER A 127 -2.13 34.40 -15.68
N ARG A 128 -2.98 34.86 -16.60
CA ARG A 128 -3.95 35.94 -16.36
C ARG A 128 -5.04 35.59 -15.33
N VAL A 129 -5.40 34.32 -15.18
CA VAL A 129 -6.47 33.91 -14.25
C VAL A 129 -5.96 33.54 -12.87
N LEU A 130 -4.64 33.38 -12.69
CA LEU A 130 -4.06 32.98 -11.41
C LEU A 130 -4.31 34.00 -10.30
N ASP A 131 -4.16 35.29 -10.59
CA ASP A 131 -4.44 36.37 -9.62
C ASP A 131 -5.90 36.33 -9.14
N GLN A 132 -6.83 36.04 -10.06
CA GLN A 132 -8.26 35.90 -9.73
C GLN A 132 -8.50 34.62 -8.91
N MET A 133 -7.92 33.50 -9.32
CA MET A 133 -8.01 32.23 -8.61
C MET A 133 -7.52 32.36 -7.16
N LEU A 134 -6.37 33.01 -6.95
CA LEU A 134 -5.80 33.24 -5.63
C LEU A 134 -6.62 34.26 -4.81
N GLY A 135 -7.36 35.16 -5.45
CA GLY A 135 -8.33 36.01 -4.77
C GLY A 135 -9.44 35.22 -4.08
N TYR A 136 -9.91 34.13 -4.69
CA TYR A 136 -10.99 33.28 -4.14
C TYR A 136 -10.48 32.07 -3.33
N HIS A 137 -9.29 31.56 -3.64
CA HIS A 137 -8.73 30.32 -3.08
C HIS A 137 -7.38 30.53 -2.39
N GLY A 138 -7.04 31.78 -2.07
CA GLY A 138 -5.79 32.13 -1.38
C GLY A 138 -5.71 31.62 0.06
N ASP A 139 -6.80 31.11 0.62
CA ASP A 139 -6.86 30.37 1.89
C ASP A 139 -6.19 28.99 1.83
N LYS A 140 -5.93 28.45 0.63
CA LYS A 140 -5.39 27.09 0.46
C LYS A 140 -3.95 27.14 -0.04
N PRO A 141 -2.97 26.57 0.68
CA PRO A 141 -1.59 26.46 0.21
C PRO A 141 -1.46 25.80 -1.17
N LYS A 142 -2.29 24.77 -1.44
CA LYS A 142 -2.33 24.06 -2.72
C LYS A 142 -2.65 24.97 -3.92
N ALA A 143 -3.46 26.02 -3.73
CA ALA A 143 -3.78 26.97 -4.80
C ALA A 143 -2.57 27.85 -5.15
N TRP A 144 -1.81 28.26 -4.13
CA TRP A 144 -0.54 28.98 -4.31
C TRP A 144 0.49 28.11 -5.02
N LEU A 145 0.68 26.87 -4.59
CA LEU A 145 1.59 25.92 -5.25
C LEU A 145 1.20 25.69 -6.71
N CYS A 146 -0.10 25.58 -7.02
CA CYS A 146 -0.57 25.45 -8.39
C CYS A 146 -0.23 26.68 -9.24
N ALA A 147 -0.40 27.88 -8.71
CA ALA A 147 -0.04 29.13 -9.40
C ALA A 147 1.47 29.24 -9.62
N ILE A 148 2.28 28.87 -8.63
CA ILE A 148 3.74 28.87 -8.70
C ILE A 148 4.22 27.86 -9.75
N ASP A 149 3.71 26.62 -9.72
CA ASP A 149 4.05 25.57 -10.69
C ASP A 149 3.68 25.97 -12.12
N TRP A 150 2.53 26.63 -12.29
CA TRP A 150 2.11 27.15 -13.59
C TRP A 150 3.10 28.17 -14.15
N GLU A 151 3.39 29.22 -13.37
CA GLU A 151 4.28 30.30 -13.83
C GLU A 151 5.71 29.78 -14.02
N TYR A 152 6.19 28.89 -13.15
CA TYR A 152 7.53 28.34 -13.22
C TYR A 152 7.70 27.33 -14.36
N ARG A 153 6.87 26.29 -14.44
CA ARG A 153 7.04 25.21 -15.42
C ARG A 153 6.44 25.52 -16.77
N GLN A 154 5.26 26.17 -16.81
CA GLN A 154 4.52 26.36 -18.05
C GLN A 154 4.82 27.72 -18.70
N ALA A 155 4.65 28.83 -17.96
CA ALA A 155 4.85 30.16 -18.51
C ALA A 155 6.33 30.62 -18.52
N GLN A 156 7.22 29.90 -17.82
CA GLN A 156 8.64 30.24 -17.65
C GLN A 156 8.86 31.68 -17.11
N ASN A 157 7.91 32.20 -16.34
CA ASN A 157 7.98 33.52 -15.74
C ASN A 157 8.47 33.42 -14.29
N MET A 158 9.79 33.49 -14.13
CA MET A 158 10.45 33.34 -12.85
C MET A 158 10.10 34.46 -11.85
N ALA A 159 9.92 35.69 -12.32
CA ALA A 159 9.57 36.83 -11.48
C ALA A 159 8.16 36.68 -10.87
N ARG A 160 7.17 36.26 -11.68
CA ARG A 160 5.81 35.99 -11.19
C ARG A 160 5.77 34.79 -10.24
N ALA A 161 6.52 33.73 -10.55
CA ALA A 161 6.62 32.57 -9.66
C ALA A 161 7.11 32.99 -8.26
N LYS A 162 8.23 33.74 -8.18
CA LYS A 162 8.75 34.28 -6.91
C LYS A 162 7.74 35.18 -6.19
N HIS A 163 7.06 36.06 -6.92
CA HIS A 163 6.06 36.95 -6.36
C HIS A 163 4.91 36.16 -5.71
N PHE A 164 4.40 35.12 -6.38
CA PHE A 164 3.37 34.25 -5.81
C PHE A 164 3.87 33.44 -4.62
N THR A 165 5.10 32.96 -4.64
CA THR A 165 5.64 32.23 -3.50
C THR A 165 5.80 33.12 -2.27
N LEU A 166 6.33 34.34 -2.40
CA LEU A 166 6.46 35.28 -1.28
C LEU A 166 5.09 35.66 -0.70
N ARG A 167 4.11 35.96 -1.55
CA ARG A 167 2.73 36.23 -1.10
C ARG A 167 2.07 35.01 -0.46
N GLY A 168 2.36 33.81 -0.99
CA GLY A 168 1.91 32.55 -0.43
C GLY A 168 2.48 32.33 0.97
N LEU A 169 3.78 32.55 1.17
CA LEU A 169 4.46 32.44 2.47
C LEU A 169 3.97 33.48 3.47
N GLN A 170 3.68 34.72 3.04
CA GLN A 170 3.06 35.74 3.90
C GLN A 170 1.67 35.32 4.39
N ARG A 171 0.91 34.59 3.57
CA ARG A 171 -0.44 34.13 3.91
C ARG A 171 -0.44 32.82 4.69
N HIS A 172 0.53 31.95 4.41
CA HIS A 172 0.68 30.59 4.94
C HIS A 172 2.13 30.36 5.41
N PRO A 173 2.56 31.00 6.50
CA PRO A 173 3.94 30.90 6.98
C PRO A 173 4.31 29.46 7.42
N GLU A 174 3.33 28.65 7.79
CA GLU A 174 3.53 27.27 8.26
C GLU A 174 3.71 26.24 7.11
N SER A 175 3.48 26.65 5.86
CA SER A 175 3.48 25.72 4.73
C SER A 175 4.90 25.39 4.27
N ARG A 176 5.34 24.17 4.60
CA ARG A 176 6.64 23.58 4.18
C ARG A 176 6.81 23.60 2.68
N ASP A 177 5.82 23.09 1.94
CA ASP A 177 5.81 23.02 0.48
C ASP A 177 6.09 24.38 -0.17
N LEU A 178 5.52 25.46 0.37
CA LEU A 178 5.74 26.81 -0.17
C LEU A 178 7.17 27.28 0.07
N CYS A 179 7.72 27.00 1.26
CA CYS A 179 9.11 27.33 1.58
C CYS A 179 10.09 26.58 0.67
N LEU A 180 9.91 25.26 0.55
CA LEU A 180 10.70 24.40 -0.33
C LEU A 180 10.62 24.85 -1.79
N SER A 181 9.40 25.12 -2.28
CA SER A 181 9.21 25.63 -3.64
C SER A 181 9.97 26.92 -3.91
N PHE A 182 10.06 27.83 -2.92
CA PHE A 182 10.85 29.06 -3.07
C PHE A 182 12.34 28.76 -3.19
N ILE A 183 12.86 27.96 -2.27
CA ILE A 183 14.28 27.60 -2.24
C ILE A 183 14.67 26.91 -3.55
N SER A 184 13.87 25.94 -4.00
CA SER A 184 14.06 25.24 -5.28
C SER A 184 14.06 26.21 -6.48
N ILE A 185 13.12 27.16 -6.52
CA ILE A 185 13.09 28.19 -7.58
C ILE A 185 14.37 29.03 -7.56
N GLN A 186 14.81 29.53 -6.41
CA GLN A 186 16.05 30.33 -6.31
C GLN A 186 17.30 29.52 -6.69
N MET A 187 17.39 28.26 -6.25
CA MET A 187 18.52 27.37 -6.60
C MET A 187 18.56 27.10 -8.11
N SER A 188 17.40 26.92 -8.74
CA SER A 188 17.32 26.77 -10.19
C SER A 188 17.73 28.04 -10.96
N GLU A 189 17.49 29.23 -10.40
CA GLU A 189 17.99 30.48 -10.99
C GLU A 189 19.50 30.56 -10.91
N GLY A 190 20.04 30.27 -9.71
CA GLY A 190 21.48 30.26 -9.48
C GLY A 190 22.17 29.31 -10.44
N LYS A 191 21.62 28.10 -10.64
CA LYS A 191 22.13 27.13 -11.62
C LYS A 191 22.12 27.68 -13.05
N LYS A 192 21.00 28.30 -13.49
CA LYS A 192 20.92 28.91 -14.83
C LYS A 192 21.92 30.06 -15.02
N ILE A 193 22.21 30.83 -13.97
CA ILE A 193 23.22 31.90 -14.02
C ILE A 193 24.63 31.31 -14.18
N VAL A 194 24.93 30.24 -13.45
CA VAL A 194 26.22 29.52 -13.56
C VAL A 194 26.39 28.92 -14.95
N GLU A 195 25.39 28.21 -15.46
CA GLU A 195 25.41 27.61 -16.81
C GLU A 195 25.64 28.66 -17.91
N LYS A 196 24.99 29.84 -17.79
CA LYS A 196 25.20 30.96 -18.72
C LYS A 196 26.64 31.48 -18.67
N ALA A 197 27.18 31.68 -17.47
CA ALA A 197 28.54 32.19 -17.33
C ALA A 197 29.58 31.18 -17.84
N GLU A 198 29.39 29.89 -17.59
CA GLU A 198 30.23 28.81 -18.14
C GLU A 198 30.19 28.82 -19.67
N SER A 199 29.02 29.00 -20.28
CA SER A 199 28.88 29.12 -21.74
C SER A 199 29.58 30.36 -22.33
N GLU A 200 29.78 31.40 -21.52
CA GLU A 200 30.53 32.62 -21.88
C GLU A 200 32.03 32.51 -21.54
N GLY A 201 32.50 31.35 -21.05
CA GLY A 201 33.90 31.15 -20.64
C GLY A 201 34.30 31.86 -19.35
N LYS A 202 33.33 32.26 -18.53
CA LYS A 202 33.53 32.96 -17.24
C LYS A 202 33.10 32.08 -16.07
N ASP A 203 33.94 31.91 -15.07
CA ASP A 203 33.55 31.27 -13.81
C ASP A 203 32.71 32.25 -12.96
N ALA A 204 31.38 32.18 -13.05
CA ALA A 204 30.47 33.01 -12.24
C ALA A 204 30.71 32.88 -10.73
N VAL A 205 31.13 31.68 -10.28
CA VAL A 205 31.43 31.39 -8.87
C VAL A 205 32.71 32.11 -8.41
N LYS A 206 33.72 32.26 -9.28
CA LYS A 206 34.98 32.96 -8.96
C LYS A 206 34.89 34.47 -9.13
N GLN A 207 33.95 34.96 -9.94
CA GLN A 207 33.78 36.39 -10.25
C GLN A 207 32.79 37.12 -9.34
N ASN A 208 32.29 36.49 -8.26
CA ASN A 208 31.31 37.10 -7.34
C ASN A 208 30.12 37.77 -8.07
N ASN A 209 29.46 37.03 -8.96
CA ASN A 209 28.31 37.59 -9.69
C ASN A 209 27.22 38.07 -8.69
N PRO A 210 26.83 39.37 -8.73
CA PRO A 210 25.90 39.94 -7.77
C PRO A 210 24.49 39.32 -7.87
N GLU A 211 24.09 38.81 -9.03
CA GLU A 211 22.78 38.16 -9.22
C GLU A 211 22.75 36.76 -8.60
N LEU A 212 23.84 36.01 -8.72
CA LEU A 212 24.00 34.70 -8.07
C LEU A 212 24.01 34.84 -6.55
N SER A 213 24.77 35.81 -6.03
CA SER A 213 24.82 36.11 -4.59
C SER A 213 23.44 36.48 -4.03
N LYS A 214 22.68 37.33 -4.75
CA LYS A 214 21.31 37.68 -4.37
C LYS A 214 20.37 36.47 -4.35
N ALA A 215 20.44 35.59 -5.35
CA ALA A 215 19.60 34.38 -5.39
C ALA A 215 19.86 33.45 -4.19
N LEU A 216 21.13 33.21 -3.87
CA LEU A 216 21.54 32.41 -2.72
C LEU A 216 21.16 33.07 -1.39
N GLN A 217 21.36 34.38 -1.27
CA GLN A 217 20.98 35.14 -0.08
C GLN A 217 19.46 35.11 0.14
N MET A 218 18.66 35.25 -0.91
CA MET A 218 17.20 35.15 -0.81
C MET A 218 16.75 33.75 -0.36
N ALA A 219 17.37 32.69 -0.89
CA ALA A 219 17.09 31.32 -0.44
C ALA A 219 17.43 31.13 1.05
N HIS A 220 18.59 31.63 1.48
CA HIS A 220 19.05 31.56 2.86
C HIS A 220 18.15 32.38 3.81
N VAL A 221 17.73 33.59 3.43
CA VAL A 221 16.81 34.42 4.25
C VAL A 221 15.47 33.73 4.43
N VAL A 222 14.90 33.15 3.36
CA VAL A 222 13.61 32.43 3.47
C VAL A 222 13.75 31.18 4.32
N TYR A 223 14.84 30.42 4.16
CA TYR A 223 15.15 29.29 5.03
C TYR A 223 15.26 29.69 6.51
N LYS A 224 15.98 30.78 6.81
CA LYS A 224 16.20 31.26 8.18
C LYS A 224 14.90 31.74 8.84
N ASN A 225 14.03 32.41 8.09
CA ASN A 225 12.78 32.95 8.59
C ASN A 225 11.67 31.89 8.77
N PHE A 226 11.87 30.66 8.27
CA PHE A 226 10.88 29.60 8.40
C PHE A 226 10.98 28.94 9.78
N GLU A 227 9.96 29.12 10.63
CA GLU A 227 10.02 28.67 12.03
C GLU A 227 9.70 27.17 12.20
N HIS A 228 8.90 26.57 11.31
CA HIS A 228 8.37 25.20 11.48
C HIS A 228 9.27 24.11 10.89
N LYS A 229 10.54 24.09 11.31
CA LYS A 229 11.54 23.13 10.83
C LYS A 229 11.47 21.80 11.60
N ASP A 230 10.68 20.85 11.09
CA ASP A 230 10.64 19.49 11.61
C ASP A 230 11.51 18.51 10.79
N VAL A 231 11.62 17.26 11.25
CA VAL A 231 12.45 16.24 10.57
C VAL A 231 12.02 16.04 9.12
N GLN A 232 10.71 16.08 8.85
CA GLN A 232 10.18 15.92 7.50
C GLN A 232 10.58 17.09 6.59
N PHE A 233 10.50 18.32 7.08
CA PHE A 233 10.99 19.49 6.35
C PHE A 233 12.47 19.36 5.98
N PHE A 234 13.34 19.00 6.94
CA PHE A 234 14.76 18.82 6.66
C PHE A 234 15.02 17.70 5.63
N LYS A 235 14.30 16.58 5.74
CA LYS A 235 14.40 15.48 4.78
C LYS A 235 14.06 15.92 3.37
N GLU A 236 12.94 16.63 3.19
CA GLU A 236 12.49 17.14 1.89
C GLU A 236 13.47 18.20 1.37
N LEU A 237 13.88 19.15 2.21
CA LEU A 237 14.85 20.19 1.87
C LEU A 237 16.17 19.60 1.36
N LEU A 238 16.78 18.68 2.11
CA LEU A 238 18.05 18.08 1.72
C LEU A 238 17.93 17.28 0.42
N SER A 239 16.79 16.62 0.19
CA SER A 239 16.53 15.91 -1.06
C SER A 239 16.41 16.85 -2.28
N GLU A 240 15.82 18.03 -2.10
CA GLU A 240 15.77 19.06 -3.15
C GLU A 240 17.14 19.68 -3.39
N LEU A 241 17.87 20.03 -2.32
CA LEU A 241 19.20 20.62 -2.39
C LEU A 241 20.21 19.70 -3.09
N LYS A 242 20.06 18.38 -2.97
CA LYS A 242 20.89 17.36 -3.65
C LYS A 242 20.92 17.54 -5.18
N GLN A 243 19.83 18.04 -5.77
CA GLN A 243 19.74 18.26 -7.22
C GLN A 243 20.58 19.46 -7.71
N PHE A 244 21.00 20.32 -6.78
CA PHE A 244 21.70 21.58 -7.07
C PHE A 244 23.13 21.60 -6.53
N CYS A 245 23.69 20.45 -6.13
CA CYS A 245 25.10 20.34 -5.74
C CYS A 245 26.02 20.74 -6.91
N PRO A 246 27.15 21.45 -6.65
CA PRO A 246 27.69 21.83 -5.34
C PRO A 246 27.18 23.19 -4.79
N LEU A 247 26.36 23.92 -5.56
CA LEU A 247 25.89 25.28 -5.22
C LEU A 247 25.12 25.32 -3.89
N SER A 248 24.37 24.27 -3.58
CA SER A 248 23.54 24.13 -2.39
C SER A 248 24.28 23.71 -1.12
N ASN A 249 25.57 23.31 -1.22
CA ASN A 249 26.31 22.69 -0.11
C ASN A 249 26.38 23.55 1.15
N ALA A 250 26.53 24.88 1.00
CA ALA A 250 26.60 25.79 2.14
C ALA A 250 25.29 25.81 2.96
N LEU A 251 24.16 25.96 2.27
CA LEU A 251 22.84 25.94 2.90
C LEU A 251 22.49 24.56 3.47
N ALA A 252 22.87 23.48 2.77
CA ALA A 252 22.65 22.12 3.23
C ALA A 252 23.44 21.81 4.51
N ARG A 253 24.69 22.28 4.63
CA ARG A 253 25.51 22.14 5.85
C ARG A 253 24.93 22.92 7.02
N GLU A 254 24.51 24.15 6.76
CA GLU A 254 23.81 24.96 7.78
C GLU A 254 22.54 24.25 8.27
N ALA A 255 21.74 23.70 7.34
CA ALA A 255 20.54 22.95 7.69
C ALA A 255 20.83 21.68 8.50
N VAL A 256 21.90 20.95 8.15
CA VAL A 256 22.35 19.77 8.92
C VAL A 256 22.79 20.15 10.34
N ASN A 257 23.52 21.25 10.51
CA ASN A 257 23.96 21.72 11.82
C ASN A 257 22.78 22.17 12.68
N GLU A 258 21.87 22.98 12.11
CA GLU A 258 20.66 23.42 12.81
C GLU A 258 19.77 22.23 13.20
N MET A 259 19.64 21.23 12.32
CA MET A 259 18.92 20.00 12.61
C MET A 259 19.54 19.23 13.77
N ARG A 260 20.87 19.14 13.86
CA ARG A 260 21.58 18.51 14.99
C ARG A 260 21.38 19.26 16.30
N GLU A 261 21.28 20.59 16.27
CA GLU A 261 21.07 21.40 17.48
C GLU A 261 19.62 21.36 17.96
N THR A 262 18.67 21.44 17.03
CA THR A 262 17.24 21.62 17.35
C THR A 262 16.47 20.32 17.55
N LEU A 263 16.86 19.24 16.86
CA LEU A 263 16.11 17.97 16.83
C LEU A 263 16.93 16.78 17.35
N ALA A 264 17.90 17.06 18.21
CA ALA A 264 18.82 16.07 18.78
C ALA A 264 18.14 15.00 19.65
N ASP A 265 16.94 15.32 20.14
CA ASP A 265 16.07 14.48 20.96
C ASP A 265 15.18 13.54 20.12
N LYS A 266 15.13 13.70 18.79
CA LYS A 266 14.29 12.89 17.89
C LYS A 266 15.10 11.79 17.20
N GLU A 267 14.65 10.54 17.31
CA GLU A 267 15.36 9.41 16.70
C GLU A 267 15.36 9.46 15.16
N GLU A 268 14.30 10.01 14.54
CA GLU A 268 14.21 10.08 13.08
C GLU A 268 15.29 10.98 12.46
N MET A 269 15.74 12.00 13.20
CA MET A 269 16.80 12.89 12.78
C MET A 269 18.13 12.15 12.65
N TRP A 270 18.49 11.38 13.68
CA TRP A 270 19.73 10.59 13.70
C TRP A 270 19.76 9.54 12.60
N ASN A 271 18.63 8.87 12.38
CA ASN A 271 18.46 7.94 11.26
C ASN A 271 18.66 8.63 9.90
N LEU A 272 18.09 9.82 9.71
CA LEU A 272 18.28 10.62 8.49
C LEU A 272 19.76 10.97 8.25
N LEU A 273 20.47 11.45 9.27
CA LEU A 273 21.90 11.76 9.18
C LEU A 273 22.74 10.53 8.82
N ALA A 274 22.46 9.40 9.47
CA ALA A 274 23.17 8.16 9.22
C ALA A 274 22.95 7.67 7.78
N LYS A 275 21.73 7.80 7.22
CA LYS A 275 21.42 7.46 5.83
C LYS A 275 22.11 8.40 4.83
N LEU A 276 22.10 9.71 5.06
CA LEU A 276 22.80 10.69 4.21
C LEU A 276 24.31 10.42 4.14
N LEU A 277 24.93 9.99 5.25
CA LEU A 277 26.34 9.60 5.27
C LEU A 277 26.62 8.32 4.47
N LEU A 278 25.72 7.34 4.51
CA LEU A 278 25.83 6.12 3.71
C LEU A 278 25.76 6.42 2.21
N GLU A 279 24.87 7.33 1.82
CA GLU A 279 24.76 7.81 0.44
C GLU A 279 26.01 8.57 -0.03
N GLY A 280 26.85 9.01 0.91
CA GLY A 280 28.09 9.73 0.63
C GLY A 280 27.87 11.20 0.30
N ASP A 281 26.77 11.79 0.80
CA ASP A 281 26.42 13.16 0.50
C ASP A 281 27.40 14.16 1.12
N ALA A 282 27.88 15.10 0.29
CA ALA A 282 28.84 16.16 0.68
C ALA A 282 28.29 17.18 1.70
N PHE A 283 27.04 16.98 2.12
CA PHE A 283 26.33 17.80 3.11
C PHE A 283 26.77 17.50 4.53
N VAL A 284 27.18 16.26 4.83
CA VAL A 284 27.49 15.82 6.19
C VAL A 284 29.00 15.66 6.42
N SER A 285 29.81 15.55 5.37
CA SER A 285 31.27 15.46 5.46
C SER A 285 31.93 16.45 4.50
N GLU A 286 32.87 17.27 5.00
CA GLU A 286 33.66 18.22 4.20
C GLU A 286 34.63 17.52 3.23
N VAL A 287 35.01 16.28 3.54
CA VAL A 287 35.95 15.47 2.76
C VAL A 287 35.17 14.36 2.03
N GLU A 288 35.45 14.17 0.75
CA GLU A 288 34.95 13.04 -0.04
C GLU A 288 35.26 11.73 0.70
N THR A 289 34.23 11.08 1.22
CA THR A 289 34.38 9.81 1.91
C THR A 289 34.46 8.69 0.91
N LYS A 290 35.62 8.02 0.87
CA LYS A 290 35.80 6.77 0.15
C LYS A 290 34.71 5.79 0.58
N SER A 291 34.20 4.99 -0.37
CA SER A 291 33.09 4.04 -0.13
C SER A 291 33.30 3.15 1.10
N GLY A 292 34.54 2.70 1.34
CA GLY A 292 34.90 1.86 2.50
C GLY A 292 34.80 2.54 3.87
N GLU A 293 34.82 3.89 3.96
CA GLU A 293 34.74 4.63 5.24
C GLU A 293 33.31 5.04 5.60
N ARG A 294 32.37 4.98 4.65
CA ARG A 294 30.98 5.42 4.84
C ARG A 294 30.24 4.61 5.89
N LEU A 295 30.46 3.29 5.89
CA LEU A 295 29.86 2.38 6.87
C LEU A 295 30.39 2.67 8.29
N GLY A 296 31.68 2.98 8.43
CA GLY A 296 32.29 3.34 9.71
C GLY A 296 31.67 4.59 10.31
N LYS A 297 31.62 5.68 9.52
CA LYS A 297 31.02 6.95 9.95
C LYS A 297 29.52 6.85 10.23
N CYS A 298 28.80 6.03 9.45
CA CYS A 298 27.39 5.74 9.74
C CYS A 298 27.20 5.08 11.11
N LEU A 299 28.06 4.10 11.43
CA LEU A 299 28.03 3.43 12.74
C LEU A 299 28.39 4.39 13.88
N GLU A 300 29.32 5.33 13.66
CA GLU A 300 29.67 6.37 14.64
C GLU A 300 28.47 7.28 14.93
N ILE A 301 27.71 7.73 13.93
CA ILE A 301 26.49 8.51 14.15
C ILE A 301 25.43 7.70 14.90
N TYR A 302 25.27 6.42 14.56
CA TYR A 302 24.37 5.55 15.32
C TYR A 302 24.85 5.31 16.75
N GLN A 303 26.15 5.32 17.01
CA GLN A 303 26.69 5.24 18.37
C GLN A 303 26.41 6.53 19.15
N GLU A 304 26.71 7.69 18.57
CA GLU A 304 26.41 9.01 19.14
C GLU A 304 24.91 9.13 19.48
N ALA A 305 24.05 8.68 18.57
CA ALA A 305 22.60 8.67 18.76
C ALA A 305 22.17 7.75 19.90
N LEU A 306 22.76 6.55 20.02
CA LEU A 306 22.42 5.59 21.08
C LEU A 306 22.94 6.01 22.46
N ASP A 307 24.09 6.68 22.51
CA ASP A 307 24.64 7.23 23.76
C ASP A 307 23.74 8.35 24.30
N ARG A 308 23.09 9.10 23.40
CA ARG A 308 22.15 10.17 23.76
C ARG A 308 20.72 9.69 23.98
N LEU A 309 20.24 8.78 23.14
CA LEU A 309 18.87 8.26 23.09
C LEU A 309 18.89 6.73 23.07
N PRO A 310 19.09 6.08 24.24
CA PRO A 310 19.02 4.62 24.36
C PRO A 310 17.56 4.18 24.36
N THR A 311 16.89 4.25 23.20
CA THR A 311 15.50 3.83 23.02
C THR A 311 15.40 2.59 22.13
N LYS A 312 14.33 1.80 22.32
CA LYS A 312 14.05 0.62 21.48
C LYS A 312 13.97 0.99 20.00
N LYS A 313 13.31 2.12 19.70
CA LYS A 313 13.14 2.68 18.36
C LYS A 313 14.48 3.04 17.70
N MET A 314 15.41 3.64 18.44
CA MET A 314 16.75 3.98 17.90
C MET A 314 17.57 2.73 17.55
N HIS A 315 17.50 1.70 18.40
CA HIS A 315 18.08 0.39 18.10
C HIS A 315 17.44 -0.25 16.87
N SER A 316 16.12 -0.18 16.72
CA SER A 316 15.41 -0.68 15.54
C SER A 316 15.84 0.03 14.25
N TYR A 317 15.99 1.36 14.25
CA TYR A 317 16.50 2.09 13.07
C TYR A 317 17.93 1.70 12.69
N CYS A 318 18.79 1.52 13.68
CA CYS A 318 20.16 1.05 13.46
C CYS A 318 20.14 -0.35 12.82
N ILE A 319 19.37 -1.29 13.37
CA ILE A 319 19.24 -2.66 12.84
C ILE A 319 18.68 -2.66 11.41
N ASP A 320 17.61 -1.90 11.15
CA ASP A 320 16.98 -1.83 9.83
C ASP A 320 17.93 -1.29 8.77
N THR A 321 18.67 -0.23 9.10
CA THR A 321 19.68 0.31 8.19
C THR A 321 20.79 -0.71 7.93
N MET A 322 21.24 -1.44 8.95
CA MET A 322 22.23 -2.50 8.75
C MET A 322 21.69 -3.67 7.92
N LEU A 323 20.41 -4.02 8.04
CA LEU A 323 19.76 -5.04 7.21
C LEU A 323 19.67 -4.59 5.74
N GLU A 324 19.23 -3.36 5.49
CA GLU A 324 19.19 -2.74 4.16
C GLU A 324 20.58 -2.83 3.50
N ILE A 325 21.64 -2.44 4.21
CA ILE A 325 23.02 -2.48 3.69
C ILE A 325 23.49 -3.91 3.37
N ASN A 326 23.10 -4.90 4.18
CA ASN A 326 23.48 -6.30 3.97
C ASN A 326 22.69 -6.99 2.83
N SER A 327 21.56 -6.41 2.41
CA SER A 327 20.76 -6.88 1.28
C SER A 327 21.35 -6.49 -0.09
N VAL A 328 22.14 -5.43 -0.14
CA VAL A 328 22.79 -4.95 -1.37
C VAL A 328 24.05 -5.78 -1.66
N GLU A 329 24.07 -6.44 -2.83
CA GLU A 329 25.22 -7.22 -3.29
C GLU A 329 26.41 -6.32 -3.65
N GLU A 330 27.52 -6.50 -2.95
CA GLU A 330 28.77 -5.75 -3.11
C GLU A 330 29.98 -6.70 -3.09
N PRO A 331 31.19 -6.25 -3.49
CA PRO A 331 32.38 -7.11 -3.51
C PRO A 331 32.67 -7.75 -2.14
N ALA A 332 33.26 -8.95 -2.18
CA ALA A 332 33.36 -9.86 -1.04
C ALA A 332 34.04 -9.29 0.22
N GLY A 333 34.91 -8.27 0.08
CA GLY A 333 35.57 -7.60 1.20
C GLY A 333 34.60 -6.82 2.10
N ASP A 334 33.65 -6.11 1.50
CA ASP A 334 32.68 -5.27 2.21
C ASP A 334 31.61 -6.10 2.90
N GLN A 335 31.27 -7.27 2.34
CA GLN A 335 30.25 -8.16 2.89
C GLN A 335 30.59 -8.68 4.30
N LYS A 336 31.87 -8.91 4.61
CA LYS A 336 32.29 -9.33 5.96
C LYS A 336 32.13 -8.21 6.98
N ALA A 337 32.47 -6.98 6.61
CA ALA A 337 32.32 -5.80 7.46
C ALA A 337 30.84 -5.51 7.72
N LYS A 338 30.00 -5.58 6.69
CA LYS A 338 28.53 -5.42 6.78
C LYS A 338 27.88 -6.46 7.71
N ARG A 339 28.26 -7.74 7.58
CA ARG A 339 27.77 -8.81 8.47
C ARG A 339 28.20 -8.58 9.93
N LYS A 340 29.45 -8.12 10.13
CA LYS A 340 29.95 -7.78 11.47
C LYS A 340 29.20 -6.58 12.07
N ALA A 341 28.90 -5.56 11.27
CA ALA A 341 28.12 -4.40 11.69
C ALA A 341 26.69 -4.80 12.11
N LEU A 342 26.02 -5.63 11.32
CA LEU A 342 24.69 -6.16 11.63
C LEU A 342 24.69 -6.99 12.92
N ALA A 343 25.62 -7.94 13.05
CA ALA A 343 25.76 -8.73 14.27
C ALA A 343 26.06 -7.85 15.50
N GLY A 344 26.87 -6.81 15.33
CA GLY A 344 27.17 -5.82 16.36
C GLY A 344 25.96 -4.97 16.76
N ALA A 345 25.09 -4.61 15.82
CA ALA A 345 23.85 -3.88 16.09
C ALA A 345 22.88 -4.72 16.94
N PHE A 346 22.63 -5.97 16.54
CA PHE A 346 21.81 -6.90 17.32
C PHE A 346 22.38 -7.17 18.71
N LYS A 347 23.69 -7.46 18.81
CA LYS A 347 24.34 -7.72 20.10
C LYS A 347 24.23 -6.52 21.06
N ARG A 348 24.40 -5.29 20.55
CA ARG A 348 24.25 -4.08 21.37
C ARG A 348 22.82 -3.92 21.89
N ALA A 349 21.83 -4.03 21.02
CA ALA A 349 20.42 -3.93 21.41
C ALA A 349 20.02 -5.02 22.42
N LEU A 350 20.55 -6.23 22.26
CA LEU A 350 20.31 -7.37 23.16
C LEU A 350 20.98 -7.19 24.53
N VAL A 351 22.19 -6.61 24.59
CA VAL A 351 22.87 -6.30 25.87
C VAL A 351 22.18 -5.16 26.60
N ALA A 352 21.67 -4.17 25.87
CA ALA A 352 20.95 -3.04 26.44
C ALA A 352 19.51 -3.35 26.87
N GLU A 353 19.00 -4.56 26.57
CA GLU A 353 17.60 -4.96 26.80
C GLU A 353 16.54 -4.08 26.08
N LEU A 354 16.97 -3.42 25.00
CA LEU A 354 16.17 -2.47 24.22
C LEU A 354 15.88 -3.01 22.81
N LEU A 355 15.75 -4.32 22.67
CA LEU A 355 15.41 -4.95 21.40
C LEU A 355 13.89 -5.17 21.30
N GLU A 356 13.27 -4.66 20.24
CA GLU A 356 11.85 -4.92 19.97
C GLU A 356 11.62 -6.40 19.60
N GLU A 357 10.44 -6.93 19.95
CA GLU A 357 10.08 -8.34 19.73
C GLU A 357 10.25 -8.75 18.26
N ASP A 358 9.75 -7.95 17.32
CA ASP A 358 9.87 -8.22 15.88
C ASP A 358 11.33 -8.34 15.43
N LYS A 359 12.20 -7.47 15.95
CA LYS A 359 13.64 -7.48 15.62
C LYS A 359 14.36 -8.66 16.24
N LEU A 360 13.97 -9.06 17.46
CA LEU A 360 14.47 -10.29 18.09
C LEU A 360 14.09 -11.53 17.26
N LEU A 361 12.82 -11.64 16.84
CA LEU A 361 12.37 -12.74 15.99
C LEU A 361 13.11 -12.75 14.64
N GLN A 362 13.36 -11.58 14.04
CA GLN A 362 14.18 -11.48 12.85
C GLN A 362 15.62 -11.95 13.09
N TYR A 363 16.20 -11.60 14.24
CA TYR A 363 17.54 -12.06 14.61
C TYR A 363 17.60 -13.58 14.78
N LEU A 364 16.63 -14.16 15.49
CA LEU A 364 16.51 -15.61 15.65
C LEU A 364 16.35 -16.32 14.30
N LYS A 365 15.49 -15.80 13.41
CA LYS A 365 15.36 -16.33 12.05
C LYS A 365 16.71 -16.32 11.33
N LEU A 366 17.44 -15.21 11.33
CA LEU A 366 18.75 -15.12 10.67
C LEU A 366 19.77 -16.10 11.26
N LEU A 367 19.79 -16.28 12.58
CA LEU A 367 20.67 -17.24 13.24
C LEU A 367 20.31 -18.69 12.88
N LEU A 368 19.03 -19.04 12.89
CA LEU A 368 18.54 -20.40 12.62
C LEU A 368 18.65 -20.81 11.14
N HIS A 369 18.70 -19.86 10.20
CA HIS A 369 18.95 -20.16 8.78
C HIS A 369 20.43 -20.33 8.44
N ASN A 370 21.34 -20.05 9.38
CA ASN A 370 22.77 -20.25 9.16
C ASN A 370 23.13 -21.73 9.21
N VAL A 371 23.99 -22.20 8.29
CA VAL A 371 24.39 -23.60 8.14
C VAL A 371 25.06 -24.16 9.40
N ASN A 372 25.72 -23.29 10.18
CA ASN A 372 26.30 -23.67 11.48
C ASN A 372 26.01 -22.57 12.52
N PRO A 373 24.84 -22.59 13.18
CA PRO A 373 24.52 -21.60 14.20
C PRO A 373 25.45 -21.77 15.40
N LYS A 374 25.91 -20.65 15.98
CA LYS A 374 26.63 -20.69 17.25
C LYS A 374 25.63 -20.95 18.37
N ASP A 375 25.63 -22.17 18.89
CA ASP A 375 24.65 -22.65 19.87
C ASP A 375 24.51 -21.73 21.09
N GLU A 376 25.65 -21.32 21.67
CA GLU A 376 25.69 -20.42 22.82
C GLU A 376 24.98 -19.09 22.53
N LEU A 377 25.18 -18.55 21.32
CA LEU A 377 24.55 -17.31 20.90
C LEU A 377 23.05 -17.50 20.70
N VAL A 378 22.63 -18.56 20.02
CA VAL A 378 21.20 -18.84 19.81
C VAL A 378 20.47 -18.98 21.15
N MET A 379 21.03 -19.77 22.08
CA MET A 379 20.45 -19.93 23.41
C MET A 379 20.40 -18.61 24.18
N SER A 380 21.48 -17.82 24.17
CA SER A 380 21.48 -16.52 24.85
C SER A 380 20.43 -15.54 24.32
N VAL A 381 20.13 -15.59 23.01
CA VAL A 381 19.09 -14.75 22.39
C VAL A 381 17.70 -15.26 22.76
N ILE A 382 17.50 -16.58 22.78
CA ILE A 382 16.25 -17.20 23.21
C ILE A 382 15.97 -16.88 24.67
N ASP A 383 16.93 -17.10 25.57
CA ASP A 383 16.76 -16.89 27.01
C ASP A 383 16.38 -15.44 27.31
N LYS A 384 17.14 -14.47 26.75
CA LYS A 384 16.82 -13.04 26.86
C LYS A 384 15.48 -12.68 26.23
N GLY A 385 15.12 -13.32 25.12
CA GLY A 385 13.84 -13.15 24.47
C GLY A 385 12.68 -13.58 25.36
N LEU A 386 12.83 -14.71 26.05
CA LEU A 386 11.84 -15.26 26.98
C LEU A 386 11.78 -14.46 28.29
N GLU A 387 12.90 -13.87 28.74
CA GLU A 387 12.93 -12.94 29.87
C GLU A 387 12.15 -11.64 29.57
N GLN A 388 12.34 -11.07 28.38
CA GLN A 388 11.68 -9.81 27.99
C GLN A 388 10.24 -9.99 27.51
N TYR A 389 9.96 -11.07 26.78
CA TYR A 389 8.67 -11.32 26.12
C TYR A 389 8.18 -12.75 26.42
N PRO A 390 7.90 -13.09 27.69
CA PRO A 390 7.52 -14.44 28.10
C PRO A 390 6.22 -14.95 27.44
N GLY A 391 5.34 -14.04 27.04
CA GLY A 391 4.06 -14.34 26.39
C GLY A 391 4.12 -14.56 24.87
N SER A 392 5.30 -14.48 24.24
CA SER A 392 5.43 -14.57 22.78
C SER A 392 5.45 -16.02 22.29
N VAL A 393 4.39 -16.43 21.59
CA VAL A 393 4.32 -17.77 20.96
C VAL A 393 5.40 -17.97 19.90
N ASP A 394 5.81 -16.91 19.21
CA ASP A 394 6.82 -17.00 18.15
C ASP A 394 8.23 -17.24 18.68
N ILE A 395 8.57 -16.67 19.85
CA ILE A 395 9.85 -16.95 20.53
C ILE A 395 9.87 -18.40 21.00
N TRP A 396 8.81 -18.87 21.67
CA TRP A 396 8.67 -20.27 22.07
C TRP A 396 8.72 -21.22 20.86
N SER A 397 8.07 -20.86 19.76
CA SER A 397 8.10 -21.63 18.51
C SER A 397 9.52 -21.71 17.94
N SER A 398 10.27 -20.61 17.98
CA SER A 398 11.67 -20.57 17.56
C SER A 398 12.55 -21.45 18.45
N TYR A 399 12.30 -21.47 19.76
CA TYR A 399 13.01 -22.34 20.68
C TYR A 399 12.75 -23.83 20.42
N LEU A 400 11.47 -24.22 20.23
CA LEU A 400 11.12 -25.61 19.90
C LEU A 400 11.69 -26.05 18.54
N ARG A 401 11.74 -25.15 17.55
CA ARG A 401 12.40 -25.42 16.25
C ARG A 401 13.90 -25.66 16.43
N TYR A 402 14.55 -24.86 17.26
CA TYR A 402 15.97 -25.04 17.57
C TYR A 402 16.25 -26.37 18.28
N GLN A 403 15.42 -26.75 19.26
CA GLN A 403 15.53 -28.06 19.93
C GLN A 403 15.29 -29.23 18.95
N THR A 404 14.38 -29.05 18.00
CA THR A 404 14.13 -30.04 16.93
C THR A 404 15.37 -30.19 16.03
N TYR A 405 16.01 -29.09 15.64
CA TYR A 405 17.25 -29.09 14.86
C TYR A 405 18.42 -29.77 15.61
N LYS A 406 18.54 -29.52 16.92
CA LYS A 406 19.56 -30.15 17.76
C LYS A 406 19.30 -31.62 18.09
N ALA A 407 18.13 -32.12 17.70
CA ALA A 407 17.69 -33.48 17.98
C ALA A 407 17.76 -33.83 19.47
N VAL A 408 17.36 -32.90 20.35
CA VAL A 408 17.32 -33.09 21.82
C VAL A 408 16.44 -34.29 22.20
N GLU A 409 16.65 -34.86 23.41
CA GLU A 409 15.82 -35.92 23.97
C GLU A 409 14.35 -35.49 24.19
N ILE A 410 13.44 -36.45 24.14
CA ILE A 410 11.98 -36.17 24.23
C ILE A 410 11.63 -35.50 25.56
N ASP A 411 12.22 -35.96 26.66
CA ASP A 411 11.91 -35.44 28.00
C ASP A 411 12.26 -33.95 28.11
N GLU A 412 13.35 -33.50 27.47
CA GLU A 412 13.73 -32.09 27.44
C GLU A 412 12.79 -31.27 26.55
N MET A 413 12.44 -31.78 25.37
CA MET A 413 11.48 -31.15 24.47
C MET A 413 10.11 -30.98 25.15
N GLU A 414 9.62 -32.01 25.83
CA GLU A 414 8.34 -31.96 26.55
C GLU A 414 8.38 -31.03 27.76
N ARG A 415 9.51 -30.96 28.48
CA ARG A 415 9.68 -29.98 29.57
C ARG A 415 9.62 -28.56 29.05
N THR A 416 10.31 -28.25 27.96
CA THR A 416 10.27 -26.91 27.33
C THR A 416 8.86 -26.59 26.84
N PHE A 417 8.19 -27.54 26.17
CA PHE A 417 6.81 -27.38 25.73
C PHE A 417 5.85 -27.11 26.90
N CYS A 418 5.93 -27.90 27.98
CA CYS A 418 5.11 -27.68 29.17
C CYS A 418 5.37 -26.33 29.83
N LYS A 419 6.63 -25.87 29.84
CA LYS A 419 6.97 -24.52 30.33
C LYS A 419 6.32 -23.45 29.47
N ALA A 420 6.39 -23.56 28.14
CA ALA A 420 5.76 -22.62 27.22
C ALA A 420 4.26 -22.50 27.49
N LEU A 421 3.54 -23.62 27.58
CA LEU A 421 2.09 -23.61 27.81
C LEU A 421 1.68 -22.94 29.13
N LYS A 422 2.50 -23.07 30.18
CA LYS A 422 2.23 -22.45 31.49
C LYS A 422 2.49 -20.95 31.52
N THR A 423 3.45 -20.47 30.72
CA THR A 423 3.87 -19.06 30.71
C THR A 423 2.98 -18.21 29.79
N LEU A 424 2.39 -18.82 28.76
CA LEU A 424 1.60 -18.10 27.75
C LEU A 424 0.25 -17.58 28.30
N PRO A 425 -0.09 -16.29 28.06
CA PRO A 425 -1.36 -15.70 28.45
C PRO A 425 -2.59 -16.41 27.84
N ASP A 426 -3.72 -16.29 28.53
CA ASP A 426 -5.00 -16.78 28.03
C ASP A 426 -5.50 -15.89 26.88
N GLY A 427 -5.81 -16.52 25.75
CA GLY A 427 -6.25 -15.84 24.52
C GLY A 427 -5.27 -15.89 23.35
N VAL A 428 -4.03 -16.36 23.57
CA VAL A 428 -3.08 -16.59 22.47
C VAL A 428 -3.24 -18.02 21.93
N SER A 429 -3.26 -18.18 20.60
CA SER A 429 -3.33 -19.50 19.97
C SER A 429 -2.08 -20.32 20.32
N ARG A 430 -2.29 -21.43 21.04
CA ARG A 430 -1.22 -22.39 21.41
C ARG A 430 -1.02 -23.46 20.32
N LEU A 431 -1.89 -23.48 19.31
CA LEU A 431 -1.87 -24.43 18.20
C LEU A 431 -0.51 -24.53 17.46
N PRO A 432 0.23 -23.43 17.19
CA PRO A 432 1.53 -23.51 16.53
C PRO A 432 2.55 -24.36 17.29
N LEU A 433 2.55 -24.30 18.63
CA LEU A 433 3.46 -25.09 19.47
C LEU A 433 3.11 -26.57 19.41
N TRP A 434 1.83 -26.91 19.42
CA TRP A 434 1.38 -28.30 19.26
C TRP A 434 1.78 -28.85 17.90
N LYS A 435 1.60 -28.09 16.81
CA LYS A 435 2.05 -28.49 15.47
C LYS A 435 3.54 -28.82 15.43
N LEU A 436 4.38 -27.99 16.08
CA LEU A 436 5.83 -28.25 16.18
C LEU A 436 6.14 -29.52 16.98
N LEU A 437 5.43 -29.75 18.09
CA LEU A 437 5.60 -30.98 18.87
C LEU A 437 5.23 -32.23 18.04
N PHE A 438 4.13 -32.20 17.30
CA PHE A 438 3.75 -33.30 16.41
C PHE A 438 4.77 -33.50 15.27
N GLN A 439 5.30 -32.42 14.68
CA GLN A 439 6.37 -32.52 13.68
C GLN A 439 7.61 -33.20 14.26
N TYR A 440 7.99 -32.87 15.50
CA TYR A 440 9.10 -33.51 16.19
C TYR A 440 8.86 -35.01 16.40
N TYR A 441 7.67 -35.40 16.88
CA TYR A 441 7.34 -36.81 17.06
C TYR A 441 7.30 -37.59 15.73
N ASN A 442 6.72 -37.03 14.68
CA ASN A 442 6.63 -37.65 13.35
C ASN A 442 7.99 -37.76 12.65
N SER A 443 8.95 -36.91 13.00
CA SER A 443 10.32 -36.99 12.48
C SER A 443 11.10 -38.18 13.03
N ARG A 444 10.59 -38.85 14.07
CA ARG A 444 11.28 -39.91 14.82
C ARG A 444 10.46 -41.21 14.85
N PRO A 445 10.84 -42.23 14.04
CA PRO A 445 10.14 -43.51 13.99
C PRO A 445 10.00 -44.21 15.35
N ALA A 446 10.99 -44.07 16.24
CA ALA A 446 10.97 -44.67 17.58
C ALA A 446 9.81 -44.16 18.46
N LEU A 447 9.21 -43.01 18.14
CA LEU A 447 8.14 -42.39 18.92
C LEU A 447 6.75 -42.63 18.36
N HIS A 448 6.63 -43.35 17.23
CA HIS A 448 5.34 -43.63 16.62
C HIS A 448 4.38 -44.37 17.56
N GLY A 449 4.90 -45.18 18.49
CA GLY A 449 4.08 -45.84 19.52
C GLY A 449 3.47 -44.88 20.56
N LYS A 450 4.08 -43.71 20.77
CA LYS A 450 3.59 -42.67 21.70
C LYS A 450 2.66 -41.64 21.03
N LEU A 451 2.57 -41.63 19.69
CA LEU A 451 1.72 -40.68 18.95
C LEU A 451 0.24 -40.78 19.34
N SER A 452 -0.29 -41.99 19.55
CA SER A 452 -1.67 -42.19 20.02
C SER A 452 -1.98 -41.40 21.30
N GLN A 453 -1.07 -41.43 22.27
CA GLN A 453 -1.23 -40.72 23.54
C GLN A 453 -1.13 -39.20 23.34
N LEU A 454 -0.24 -38.77 22.42
CA LEU A 454 -0.11 -37.35 22.09
C LEU A 454 -1.37 -36.78 21.44
N PHE A 455 -2.00 -37.53 20.53
CA PHE A 455 -3.30 -37.16 19.95
C PHE A 455 -4.39 -37.03 21.01
N GLN A 456 -4.51 -38.00 21.92
CA GLN A 456 -5.48 -37.93 23.02
C GLN A 456 -5.25 -36.68 23.87
N ARG A 457 -4.00 -36.41 24.25
CA ARG A 457 -3.62 -35.23 25.04
C ARG A 457 -3.93 -33.91 24.33
N ALA A 458 -3.81 -33.87 23.00
CA ALA A 458 -4.14 -32.70 22.18
C ALA A 458 -5.65 -32.48 22.05
N ILE A 459 -6.42 -33.56 21.92
CA ILE A 459 -7.89 -33.52 21.78
C ILE A 459 -8.55 -33.05 23.09
N GLU A 460 -7.94 -33.34 24.23
CA GLU A 460 -8.39 -32.87 25.56
C GLU A 460 -8.18 -31.36 25.81
N GLN A 461 -7.49 -30.66 24.91
CA GLN A 461 -7.24 -29.22 25.05
C GLN A 461 -8.42 -28.37 24.57
N GLU A 462 -8.21 -27.05 24.53
CA GLU A 462 -9.17 -26.06 24.04
C GLU A 462 -9.68 -26.36 22.61
N PRO A 463 -10.89 -25.90 22.24
CA PRO A 463 -11.53 -26.26 20.97
C PRO A 463 -10.65 -26.03 19.74
N GLU A 464 -9.88 -24.95 19.67
CA GLU A 464 -8.98 -24.67 18.54
C GLU A 464 -7.97 -25.80 18.29
N ILE A 465 -7.39 -26.34 19.36
CA ILE A 465 -6.40 -27.42 19.29
C ILE A 465 -7.13 -28.74 19.03
N SER A 466 -8.20 -28.99 19.76
CA SER A 466 -9.00 -30.21 19.64
C SER A 466 -9.51 -30.40 18.20
N HIS A 467 -10.14 -29.37 17.64
CA HIS A 467 -10.71 -29.37 16.29
C HIS A 467 -9.67 -29.63 15.20
N HIS A 468 -8.43 -29.17 15.38
CA HIS A 468 -7.35 -29.40 14.42
C HIS A 468 -6.83 -30.84 14.46
N PHE A 469 -6.67 -31.43 15.65
CA PHE A 469 -6.06 -32.76 15.80
C PHE A 469 -7.06 -33.92 15.73
N GLN A 470 -8.35 -33.68 15.95
CA GLN A 470 -9.41 -34.68 15.77
C GLN A 470 -9.40 -35.38 14.40
N PRO A 471 -9.48 -34.67 13.24
CA PRO A 471 -9.46 -35.33 11.93
C PRO A 471 -8.14 -36.06 11.66
N LEU A 472 -7.01 -35.47 12.06
CA LEU A 472 -5.68 -36.05 11.91
C LEU A 472 -5.51 -37.34 12.73
N TYR A 473 -6.18 -37.44 13.88
CA TYR A 473 -6.16 -38.65 14.69
C TYR A 473 -6.86 -39.82 14.01
N LEU A 474 -7.98 -39.58 13.31
CA LEU A 474 -8.65 -40.62 12.53
C LEU A 474 -7.76 -41.15 11.40
N ASP A 475 -7.04 -40.26 10.71
CA ASP A 475 -6.06 -40.64 9.69
C ASP A 475 -4.93 -41.50 10.25
N TYR A 476 -4.39 -41.08 11.39
CA TYR A 476 -3.36 -41.85 12.09
C TYR A 476 -3.89 -43.23 12.48
N LEU A 477 -5.08 -43.33 13.08
CA LEU A 477 -5.70 -44.61 13.44
C LEU A 477 -5.92 -45.48 12.21
N MET A 478 -6.31 -44.90 11.08
CA MET A 478 -6.50 -45.64 9.84
C MET A 478 -5.19 -46.24 9.34
N SER A 479 -4.10 -45.46 9.37
CA SER A 479 -2.77 -45.90 8.97
C SER A 479 -2.19 -47.01 9.87
N VAL A 480 -2.40 -46.92 11.19
CA VAL A 480 -1.84 -47.86 12.18
C VAL A 480 -2.66 -49.14 12.29
N SER A 481 -3.98 -49.06 12.14
CA SER A 481 -4.88 -50.20 12.31
C SER A 481 -4.98 -51.10 11.08
N GLY A 482 -4.25 -50.80 10.00
CA GLY A 482 -4.24 -51.58 8.75
C GLY A 482 -5.61 -51.60 8.09
N GLU A 483 -6.23 -50.44 7.90
CA GLU A 483 -7.56 -50.30 7.27
C GLU A 483 -8.73 -50.88 8.09
N ASN A 484 -8.55 -51.08 9.40
CA ASN A 484 -9.65 -51.49 10.28
C ASN A 484 -10.60 -50.33 10.63
N VAL A 485 -11.60 -50.13 9.78
CA VAL A 485 -12.62 -49.08 9.90
C VAL A 485 -13.41 -49.16 11.22
N ALA A 486 -13.60 -50.35 11.80
CA ALA A 486 -14.38 -50.52 13.03
C ALA A 486 -13.76 -49.81 14.25
N LYS A 487 -12.42 -49.79 14.35
CA LYS A 487 -11.72 -49.05 15.41
C LYS A 487 -11.88 -47.54 15.24
N VAL A 488 -11.79 -47.06 13.99
CA VAL A 488 -11.96 -45.64 13.66
C VAL A 488 -13.39 -45.18 13.98
N ARG A 489 -14.41 -45.99 13.66
CA ARG A 489 -15.81 -45.73 14.02
C ARG A 489 -16.01 -45.58 15.53
N GLY A 490 -15.44 -46.50 16.31
CA GLY A 490 -15.54 -46.46 17.76
C GLY A 490 -14.96 -45.16 18.34
N GLU A 491 -13.78 -44.75 17.87
CA GLU A 491 -13.16 -43.49 18.29
C GLU A 491 -13.93 -42.27 17.80
N TYR A 492 -14.41 -42.25 16.56
CA TYR A 492 -15.26 -41.16 16.05
C TYR A 492 -16.52 -40.98 16.91
N GLN A 493 -17.21 -42.07 17.24
CA GLN A 493 -18.39 -42.02 18.11
C GLN A 493 -18.05 -41.52 19.51
N ARG A 494 -16.86 -41.85 20.04
CA ARG A 494 -16.36 -41.30 21.30
C ARG A 494 -16.13 -39.79 21.19
N LEU A 495 -15.49 -39.33 20.12
CA LEU A 495 -15.20 -37.92 19.90
C LEU A 495 -16.48 -37.07 19.81
N VAL A 496 -17.45 -37.52 19.02
CA VAL A 496 -18.75 -36.83 18.86
C VAL A 496 -19.52 -36.74 20.18
N LYS A 497 -19.39 -37.74 21.05
CA LYS A 497 -20.10 -37.76 22.34
C LYS A 497 -19.43 -36.90 23.43
N GLN A 498 -18.10 -36.85 23.44
CA GLN A 498 -17.33 -36.31 24.57
C GLN A 498 -16.77 -34.91 24.32
N TYR A 499 -16.63 -34.49 23.06
CA TYR A 499 -15.95 -33.24 22.70
C TYR A 499 -16.79 -32.42 21.72
N THR A 500 -16.45 -31.14 21.60
CA THR A 500 -16.91 -30.34 20.47
C THR A 500 -16.17 -30.79 19.21
N THR A 501 -16.89 -31.01 18.11
CA THR A 501 -16.31 -31.56 16.88
C THR A 501 -16.26 -30.52 15.77
N SER A 502 -15.25 -30.63 14.90
CA SER A 502 -15.13 -29.79 13.71
C SER A 502 -15.88 -30.39 12.52
N LEU A 503 -16.32 -29.55 11.58
CA LEU A 503 -16.92 -30.02 10.32
C LEU A 503 -15.95 -30.95 9.56
N GLU A 504 -14.66 -30.60 9.56
CA GLU A 504 -13.59 -31.38 8.94
C GLU A 504 -13.50 -32.81 9.49
N LEU A 505 -13.68 -33.01 10.81
CA LEU A 505 -13.74 -34.35 11.40
C LEU A 505 -14.85 -35.21 10.79
N HIS A 506 -16.06 -34.65 10.66
CA HIS A 506 -17.19 -35.41 10.11
C HIS A 506 -17.01 -35.70 8.63
N THR A 507 -16.58 -34.71 7.84
CA THR A 507 -16.26 -34.88 6.41
C THR A 507 -15.17 -35.95 6.22
N LYS A 508 -14.18 -35.98 7.11
CA LYS A 508 -13.15 -37.00 7.08
C LYS A 508 -13.72 -38.38 7.37
N MET A 509 -14.55 -38.54 8.40
CA MET A 509 -15.19 -39.83 8.69
C MET A 509 -16.08 -40.30 7.53
N VAL A 510 -16.82 -39.39 6.89
CA VAL A 510 -17.59 -39.64 5.66
C VAL A 510 -16.69 -40.22 4.56
N SER A 511 -15.50 -39.64 4.34
CA SER A 511 -14.55 -40.16 3.35
C SER A 511 -14.03 -41.56 3.68
N VAL A 512 -13.80 -41.85 4.97
CA VAL A 512 -13.38 -43.18 5.44
C VAL A 512 -14.47 -44.21 5.20
N GLU A 513 -15.72 -43.89 5.52
CA GLU A 513 -16.86 -44.79 5.28
C GLU A 513 -17.11 -45.03 3.78
N ALA A 514 -16.98 -44.00 2.95
CA ALA A 514 -17.10 -44.13 1.50
C ALA A 514 -16.01 -45.05 0.90
N SER A 515 -14.82 -45.07 1.51
CA SER A 515 -13.71 -45.93 1.07
C SER A 515 -13.77 -47.36 1.62
N ALA A 516 -14.65 -47.64 2.59
CA ALA A 516 -14.77 -48.96 3.20
C ALA A 516 -15.40 -49.97 2.22
N THR A 517 -14.83 -51.19 2.15
CA THR A 517 -15.35 -52.29 1.32
C THR A 517 -15.77 -53.49 2.18
N PRO A 518 -17.09 -53.82 2.27
CA PRO A 518 -18.24 -53.07 1.76
C PRO A 518 -18.57 -51.84 2.64
N PRO A 519 -19.16 -50.77 2.06
CA PRO A 519 -19.52 -49.59 2.83
C PRO A 519 -20.69 -49.87 3.77
N ASP A 520 -20.56 -49.42 5.02
CA ASP A 520 -21.66 -49.51 5.99
C ASP A 520 -22.54 -48.25 5.86
N VAL A 521 -23.58 -48.37 5.04
CA VAL A 521 -24.51 -47.27 4.73
C VAL A 521 -25.15 -46.69 6.01
N ASN A 522 -25.31 -47.48 7.07
CA ASN A 522 -25.92 -46.99 8.31
C ASN A 522 -24.95 -46.13 9.13
N GLU A 523 -23.68 -46.54 9.25
CA GLU A 523 -22.66 -45.72 9.93
C GLU A 523 -22.30 -44.47 9.11
N TRP A 524 -22.26 -44.59 7.78
CA TRP A 524 -22.09 -43.43 6.88
C TRP A 524 -23.22 -42.41 7.06
N ARG A 525 -24.48 -42.87 7.09
CA ARG A 525 -25.64 -42.01 7.35
C ARG A 525 -25.53 -41.26 8.68
N LYS A 526 -25.09 -41.94 9.75
CA LYS A 526 -24.91 -41.31 11.08
C LYS A 526 -23.93 -40.13 11.03
N CYS A 527 -22.92 -40.18 10.18
CA CYS A 527 -21.97 -39.07 10.03
C CYS A 527 -22.68 -37.80 9.51
N TYR A 528 -23.53 -37.93 8.49
CA TYR A 528 -24.33 -36.81 7.98
C TYR A 528 -25.41 -36.33 8.95
N GLU A 529 -26.03 -37.24 9.71
CA GLU A 529 -26.95 -36.86 10.79
C GLU A 529 -26.23 -35.98 11.83
N ASN A 530 -25.03 -36.35 12.26
CA ASN A 530 -24.26 -35.53 13.19
C ASN A 530 -23.87 -34.17 12.58
N MET A 531 -23.48 -34.13 11.30
CA MET A 531 -23.15 -32.88 10.61
C MET A 531 -24.35 -31.93 10.52
N THR A 532 -25.52 -32.43 10.14
CA THR A 532 -26.73 -31.60 10.01
C THR A 532 -27.24 -31.12 11.37
N LEU A 533 -27.08 -31.91 12.43
CA LEU A 533 -27.43 -31.50 13.79
C LEU A 533 -26.56 -30.35 14.30
N ILE A 534 -25.25 -30.37 14.03
CA ILE A 534 -24.30 -29.38 14.55
C ILE A 534 -24.18 -28.16 13.64
N PHE A 535 -24.08 -28.37 12.32
CA PHE A 535 -23.74 -27.34 11.33
C PHE A 535 -24.87 -27.03 10.33
N GLY A 536 -25.95 -27.81 10.32
CA GLY A 536 -27.02 -27.69 9.32
C GLY A 536 -27.84 -26.41 9.37
N LYS A 537 -27.65 -25.55 10.38
CA LYS A 537 -28.26 -24.21 10.40
C LYS A 537 -27.45 -23.15 9.64
N GLN A 538 -26.15 -23.37 9.49
CA GLN A 538 -25.20 -22.38 8.97
C GLN A 538 -24.77 -22.70 7.53
N ASP A 539 -24.77 -23.98 7.15
CA ASP A 539 -24.26 -24.42 5.85
C ASP A 539 -25.28 -25.29 5.10
N PRO A 540 -25.92 -24.76 4.03
CA PRO A 540 -26.87 -25.52 3.21
C PRO A 540 -26.20 -26.65 2.41
N SER A 541 -24.88 -26.57 2.16
CA SER A 541 -24.16 -27.58 1.37
C SER A 541 -24.13 -28.95 2.06
N ILE A 542 -24.18 -28.98 3.39
CA ILE A 542 -24.22 -30.21 4.20
C ILE A 542 -25.50 -31.00 3.92
N TRP A 543 -26.64 -30.30 3.84
CA TRP A 543 -27.92 -30.93 3.49
C TRP A 543 -27.92 -31.49 2.07
N LEU A 544 -27.31 -30.76 1.13
CA LEU A 544 -27.20 -31.22 -0.26
C LEU A 544 -26.31 -32.46 -0.38
N GLN A 545 -25.17 -32.49 0.30
CA GLN A 545 -24.30 -33.66 0.37
C GLN A 545 -25.04 -34.86 0.98
N TYR A 546 -25.84 -34.65 2.03
CA TYR A 546 -26.62 -35.72 2.63
C TYR A 546 -27.71 -36.26 1.69
N VAL A 547 -28.41 -35.38 0.96
CA VAL A 547 -29.40 -35.79 -0.04
C VAL A 547 -28.74 -36.57 -1.18
N GLN A 548 -27.58 -36.12 -1.68
CA GLN A 548 -26.80 -36.83 -2.70
C GLN A 548 -26.41 -38.23 -2.22
N PHE A 549 -25.96 -38.36 -0.97
CA PHE A 549 -25.66 -39.65 -0.36
C PHE A 549 -26.87 -40.60 -0.34
N GLU A 550 -28.05 -40.14 0.10
CA GLU A 550 -29.26 -40.98 0.12
C GLU A 550 -29.75 -41.37 -1.28
N ARG A 551 -29.48 -40.54 -2.29
CA ARG A 551 -29.75 -40.86 -3.70
C ARG A 551 -28.84 -41.96 -4.23
N ASP A 552 -27.54 -41.82 -3.98
CA ASP A 552 -26.52 -42.65 -4.64
C ASP A 552 -26.23 -43.97 -3.91
N HIS A 553 -26.28 -43.95 -2.57
CA HIS A 553 -25.86 -45.09 -1.72
C HIS A 553 -26.92 -45.52 -0.69
N GLY A 554 -27.87 -44.64 -0.38
CA GLY A 554 -28.92 -44.86 0.60
C GLY A 554 -30.27 -45.28 0.02
N LYS A 555 -31.35 -44.72 0.57
CA LYS A 555 -32.71 -44.95 0.08
C LYS A 555 -33.35 -43.62 -0.34
N ALA A 556 -33.77 -43.56 -1.60
CA ALA A 556 -34.45 -42.40 -2.18
C ALA A 556 -35.67 -41.89 -1.38
N GLN A 557 -36.33 -42.76 -0.59
CA GLN A 557 -37.47 -42.41 0.27
C GLN A 557 -37.10 -41.38 1.36
N HIS A 558 -35.85 -41.32 1.79
CA HIS A 558 -35.41 -40.39 2.82
C HIS A 558 -35.19 -38.96 2.29
N MET A 559 -35.02 -38.78 0.97
CA MET A 559 -34.72 -37.46 0.38
C MET A 559 -35.81 -36.42 0.62
N GLN A 560 -37.09 -36.83 0.63
CA GLN A 560 -38.21 -35.91 0.90
C GLN A 560 -38.21 -35.44 2.35
N SER A 561 -37.96 -36.36 3.29
CA SER A 561 -37.86 -36.04 4.71
C SER A 561 -36.67 -35.11 5.00
N LEU A 562 -35.53 -35.33 4.32
CA LEU A 562 -34.36 -34.45 4.44
C LEU A 562 -34.63 -33.04 3.91
N TYR A 563 -35.39 -32.90 2.82
CA TYR A 563 -35.80 -31.60 2.31
C TYR A 563 -36.65 -30.82 3.33
N GLU A 564 -37.62 -31.48 3.96
CA GLU A 564 -38.47 -30.86 4.98
C GLU A 564 -37.65 -30.43 6.21
N ARG A 565 -36.68 -31.26 6.62
CA ARG A 565 -35.77 -30.93 7.72
C ARG A 565 -34.83 -29.77 7.37
N ALA A 566 -34.30 -29.73 6.16
CA ALA A 566 -33.45 -28.64 5.68
C ALA A 566 -34.23 -27.31 5.63
N LYS A 567 -35.45 -27.34 5.10
CA LYS A 567 -36.36 -26.18 5.07
C LYS A 567 -36.70 -25.65 6.46
N ALA A 568 -36.85 -26.54 7.45
CA ALA A 568 -37.13 -26.14 8.82
C ALA A 568 -35.88 -25.60 9.56
N SER A 569 -34.67 -25.93 9.11
CA SER A 569 -33.42 -25.63 9.83
C SER A 569 -32.64 -24.45 9.25
N LEU A 570 -32.73 -24.22 7.94
CA LEU A 570 -32.04 -23.15 7.22
C LEU A 570 -32.85 -21.84 7.27
N ASP A 571 -32.15 -20.71 7.28
CA ASP A 571 -32.74 -19.39 7.11
C ASP A 571 -33.13 -19.12 5.65
N GLU A 572 -33.89 -18.04 5.40
CA GLU A 572 -34.47 -17.77 4.08
C GLU A 572 -33.41 -17.62 2.97
N GLU A 573 -32.26 -17.01 3.28
CA GLU A 573 -31.16 -16.82 2.33
C GLU A 573 -30.44 -18.14 2.00
N SER A 574 -30.11 -18.95 3.01
CA SER A 574 -29.47 -20.26 2.79
C SER A 574 -30.44 -21.28 2.17
N PHE A 575 -31.74 -21.14 2.40
CA PHE A 575 -32.74 -21.98 1.75
C PHE A 575 -32.91 -21.63 0.25
N ALA A 576 -32.78 -20.35 -0.10
CA ALA A 576 -32.83 -19.91 -1.49
C ALA A 576 -31.68 -20.48 -2.35
N THR A 577 -30.51 -20.73 -1.75
CA THR A 577 -29.39 -21.41 -2.43
C THR A 577 -29.57 -22.93 -2.45
N PHE A 578 -30.12 -23.51 -1.39
CA PHE A 578 -30.41 -24.95 -1.30
C PHE A 578 -31.45 -25.43 -2.33
N MET A 579 -32.55 -24.70 -2.52
CA MET A 579 -33.70 -25.18 -3.31
C MET A 579 -33.36 -25.50 -4.79
N PRO A 580 -32.68 -24.64 -5.56
CA PRO A 580 -32.30 -24.95 -6.94
C PRO A 580 -31.40 -26.18 -7.05
N GLU A 581 -30.42 -26.33 -6.16
CA GLU A 581 -29.49 -27.46 -6.18
C GLU A 581 -30.16 -28.77 -5.78
N TYR A 582 -31.08 -28.74 -4.82
CA TYR A 582 -31.89 -29.91 -4.45
C TYR A 582 -32.71 -30.44 -5.64
N GLU A 583 -33.36 -29.55 -6.40
CA GLU A 583 -34.14 -29.96 -7.58
C GLU A 583 -33.26 -30.62 -8.66
N ILE A 584 -32.03 -30.12 -8.85
CA ILE A 584 -31.04 -30.74 -9.74
C ILE A 584 -30.68 -32.16 -9.25
N ILE A 585 -30.42 -32.32 -7.94
CA ILE A 585 -30.05 -33.61 -7.36
C ILE A 585 -31.19 -34.62 -7.45
N ARG A 586 -32.43 -34.16 -7.21
CA ARG A 586 -33.66 -34.96 -7.28
C ARG A 586 -33.98 -35.39 -8.72
N ASN A 587 -33.66 -34.57 -9.70
CA ASN A 587 -33.96 -34.82 -11.10
C ASN A 587 -32.73 -34.57 -12.00
N PRO A 588 -31.86 -35.58 -12.20
CA PRO A 588 -30.61 -35.45 -12.94
C PRO A 588 -30.76 -34.99 -14.41
N TYR A 589 -31.98 -35.01 -14.95
CA TYR A 589 -32.30 -34.61 -16.32
C TYR A 589 -32.50 -33.10 -16.50
N LEU A 590 -32.52 -32.30 -15.43
CA LEU A 590 -32.73 -30.83 -15.49
C LEU A 590 -31.49 -30.03 -16.00
N VAL A 591 -30.29 -30.64 -16.07
CA VAL A 591 -29.04 -29.94 -16.43
C VAL A 591 -28.75 -29.94 -17.95
N ARG A 592 -29.62 -30.55 -18.78
CA ARG A 592 -29.46 -30.53 -20.25
C ARG A 592 -30.44 -29.56 -20.92
N TYR A 593 -30.30 -28.26 -20.68
CA TYR A 593 -30.72 -27.20 -21.62
C TYR A 593 -29.86 -25.96 -21.47
#